data_AF-A0A357NFE8-F1
#
_entry.id   AF-A0A357NFE8-F1
#
_cell.length_a   1.000
_cell.length_b   1.000
_cell.length_c   1.000
_cell.angle_alpha   90.00
_cell.angle_beta   90.00
_cell.angle_gamma   90.00
#
_symmetry.space_group_name_H-M   'P 1'
#
loop_
_entity.id
_entity.type
_entity.pdbx_description
1 polymer ?
#
loop_
_entity_poly.entity_id
_entity_poly.type
_entity_poly.pdbx_seq_one_letter_code
_entity_poly.pdbx_strand_id
1 'polypeptide(L)'
;GYTYVKAPRYEAVPYEGGPLARLWISGQYRRGVSALDRIMARALETKIICDYMQDWLQRLTPGQPSLVPYTLPVAGTGVGLTDAMRGPLGHWLEIGDHHIRNYDIVTPTSWNFSPRDEQGIRGPAEQALMGAPVQEEGNFIELARIIHSFDPCFSCAIHVLDARGKRLWKGG
;
A
#
# COMPACT_ATOMS: atom_id res chain seq x y z
N GLY A 1 7.61 -0.79 20.76
CA GLY A 1 6.93 -0.05 19.68
C GLY A 1 5.49 0.22 20.06
N TYR A 2 4.88 1.27 19.52
CA TYR A 2 3.47 1.66 19.80
C TYR A 2 2.49 1.18 18.71
N THR A 3 2.96 0.40 17.74
CA THR A 3 2.17 -0.17 16.64
C THR A 3 2.75 -1.52 16.22
N TYR A 4 1.93 -2.32 15.54
CA TYR A 4 2.31 -3.58 14.89
C TYR A 4 2.76 -3.39 13.43
N VAL A 5 2.61 -2.17 12.89
CA VAL A 5 3.05 -1.82 11.54
C VAL A 5 4.56 -1.63 11.53
N LYS A 6 5.28 -2.32 10.62
CA LYS A 6 6.72 -2.12 10.40
C LYS A 6 6.98 -0.73 9.78
N ALA A 7 8.22 -0.24 9.86
CA ALA A 7 8.62 1.05 9.30
C ALA A 7 9.46 0.90 8.02
N PRO A 8 8.87 0.59 6.85
CA PRO A 8 9.62 0.54 5.60
C PRO A 8 10.24 1.91 5.26
N ARG A 9 11.47 1.86 4.76
CA ARG A 9 12.25 3.02 4.30
C ARG A 9 12.92 2.64 2.99
N TYR A 10 13.06 3.62 2.10
CA TYR A 10 13.91 3.50 0.94
C TYR A 10 15.07 4.48 1.13
N GLU A 11 16.31 3.97 1.11
CA GLU A 11 17.50 4.78 1.42
C GLU A 11 17.38 5.57 2.73
N ALA A 12 16.83 4.93 3.78
CA ALA A 12 16.54 5.53 5.09
C ALA A 12 15.49 6.68 5.10
N VAL A 13 14.79 6.90 3.99
CA VAL A 13 13.75 7.93 3.87
C VAL A 13 12.35 7.28 3.83
N PRO A 14 11.36 7.83 4.57
CA PRO A 14 9.97 7.42 4.43
C PRO A 14 9.36 8.00 3.14
N TYR A 15 8.71 7.14 2.35
CA TYR A 15 8.00 7.56 1.14
C TYR A 15 6.50 7.28 1.24
N GLU A 16 5.71 8.22 0.73
CA GLU A 16 4.29 8.01 0.46
C GLU A 16 4.12 7.16 -0.81
N GLY A 17 3.19 6.21 -0.75
CA GLY A 17 2.71 5.46 -1.91
C GLY A 17 1.26 5.80 -2.25
N GLY A 18 0.79 5.27 -3.38
CA GLY A 18 -0.61 5.36 -3.81
C GLY A 18 -0.81 6.23 -5.04
N PRO A 19 -2.07 6.61 -5.34
CA PRO A 19 -2.41 7.30 -6.58
C PRO A 19 -1.63 8.61 -6.75
N LEU A 20 -1.48 9.39 -5.67
CA LEU A 20 -0.70 10.63 -5.73
C LEU A 20 0.76 10.35 -6.09
N ALA A 21 1.40 9.37 -5.47
CA ALA A 21 2.78 9.01 -5.79
C ALA A 21 2.94 8.53 -7.23
N ARG A 22 2.03 7.68 -7.75
CA ARG A 22 2.10 7.19 -9.14
C ARG A 22 1.84 8.27 -10.18
N LEU A 23 0.84 9.12 -9.96
CA LEU A 23 0.59 10.26 -10.84
C LEU A 23 1.67 11.33 -10.70
N TRP A 24 2.33 11.41 -9.54
CA TRP A 24 3.54 12.18 -9.39
C TRP A 24 4.65 11.55 -10.26
N ILE A 25 5.04 10.30 -10.05
CA ILE A 25 6.13 9.68 -10.85
C ILE A 25 5.87 9.75 -12.37
N SER A 26 4.64 9.52 -12.84
CA SER A 26 4.28 9.58 -14.27
C SER A 26 4.13 10.98 -14.86
N GLY A 27 4.16 12.04 -14.04
CA GLY A 27 4.00 13.43 -14.51
C GLY A 27 2.56 13.85 -14.78
N GLN A 28 1.57 12.98 -14.56
CA GLN A 28 0.15 13.25 -14.81
C GLN A 28 -0.50 14.12 -13.72
N TYR A 29 0.16 14.31 -12.58
CA TYR A 29 -0.29 15.19 -11.50
C TYR A 29 0.88 15.93 -10.84
N ARG A 30 0.82 17.26 -10.78
CA ARG A 30 1.89 18.14 -10.23
C ARG A 30 1.38 19.32 -9.39
N ARG A 31 0.11 19.28 -8.95
CA ARG A 31 -0.53 20.44 -8.31
C ARG A 31 -0.17 20.63 -6.83
N GLY A 32 0.23 19.56 -6.16
CA GLY A 32 0.53 19.60 -4.72
C GLY A 32 0.51 18.20 -4.09
N VAL A 33 0.67 18.16 -2.77
CA VAL A 33 0.70 16.93 -1.94
C VAL A 33 -0.24 17.00 -0.73
N SER A 34 -1.29 17.82 -0.82
CA SER A 34 -2.30 17.99 0.22
C SER A 34 -3.29 16.83 0.29
N ALA A 35 -4.15 16.83 1.32
CA ALA A 35 -5.25 15.88 1.45
C ALA A 35 -6.20 15.91 0.23
N LEU A 36 -6.49 17.09 -0.32
CA LEU A 36 -7.30 17.22 -1.53
C LEU A 36 -6.55 16.69 -2.76
N ASP A 37 -5.25 16.92 -2.85
CA ASP A 37 -4.45 16.43 -3.98
C ASP A 37 -4.43 14.91 -4.03
N ARG A 38 -4.38 14.22 -2.89
CA ARG A 38 -4.53 12.75 -2.83
C ARG A 38 -5.88 12.27 -3.35
N ILE A 39 -6.96 12.96 -2.99
CA ILE A 39 -8.32 12.63 -3.45
C ILE A 39 -8.44 12.85 -4.97
N MET A 40 -7.95 14.00 -5.46
CA MET A 40 -7.95 14.33 -6.88
C MET A 40 -7.11 13.35 -7.69
N ALA A 41 -5.93 12.98 -7.19
CA ALA A 41 -5.09 11.98 -7.83
C ALA A 41 -5.77 10.61 -7.91
N ARG A 42 -6.47 10.18 -6.84
CA ARG A 42 -7.26 8.95 -6.86
C ARG A 42 -8.36 8.99 -7.92
N ALA A 43 -9.11 10.08 -8.01
CA ALA A 43 -10.17 10.23 -9.01
C ALA A 43 -9.61 10.22 -10.45
N LEU A 44 -8.49 10.91 -10.68
CA LEU A 44 -7.82 10.93 -11.99
C LEU A 44 -7.27 9.56 -12.36
N GLU A 45 -6.64 8.86 -11.42
CA GLU A 45 -6.14 7.50 -11.63
C GLU A 45 -7.27 6.52 -11.97
N THR A 46 -8.42 6.62 -11.29
CA THR A 46 -9.61 5.82 -11.63
C THR A 46 -10.00 6.03 -13.10
N LYS A 47 -10.04 7.28 -13.57
CA LYS A 47 -10.33 7.56 -14.99
C LYS A 47 -9.30 6.91 -15.92
N ILE A 48 -8.01 7.07 -15.62
CA ILE A 48 -6.92 6.48 -16.42
C ILE A 48 -7.06 4.96 -16.50
N ILE A 49 -7.39 4.30 -15.39
CA ILE A 49 -7.63 2.85 -15.36
C ILE A 49 -8.85 2.50 -16.22
N CYS A 50 -9.96 3.25 -16.13
CA CYS A 50 -11.13 3.02 -16.99
C CYS A 50 -10.79 3.15 -18.48
N ASP A 51 -9.91 4.08 -18.85
CA ASP A 51 -9.46 4.26 -20.23
C ASP A 51 -8.61 3.03 -20.65
N TYR A 52 -7.67 2.56 -19.82
CA TYR A 52 -6.89 1.34 -20.09
C TYR A 52 -7.73 0.07 -20.14
N MET A 53 -8.80 -0.02 -19.35
CA MET A 53 -9.69 -1.18 -19.37
C MET A 53 -10.34 -1.35 -20.75
N GLN A 54 -10.65 -0.27 -21.47
CA GLN A 54 -11.19 -0.36 -22.83
C GLN A 54 -10.14 -0.96 -23.78
N ASP A 55 -8.89 -0.51 -23.70
CA ASP A 55 -7.79 -1.05 -24.50
C ASP A 55 -7.52 -2.53 -24.18
N TRP A 56 -7.55 -2.91 -22.90
CA TRP A 56 -7.35 -4.30 -22.48
C TRP A 56 -8.46 -5.22 -22.99
N LEU A 57 -9.72 -4.75 -22.96
CA LEU A 57 -10.84 -5.50 -23.50
C LEU A 57 -10.72 -5.72 -25.01
N GLN A 58 -10.21 -4.74 -25.76
CA GLN A 58 -9.98 -4.88 -27.20
C GLN A 58 -8.84 -5.86 -27.54
N ARG A 59 -7.86 -6.00 -26.65
CA ARG A 59 -6.72 -6.93 -26.81
C ARG A 59 -7.04 -8.36 -26.36
N LEU A 60 -8.10 -8.54 -25.59
CA LEU A 60 -8.49 -9.85 -25.08
C LEU A 60 -9.01 -10.72 -26.23
N THR A 61 -8.39 -11.89 -26.44
CA THR A 61 -8.89 -12.89 -27.39
C THR A 61 -9.54 -14.04 -26.60
N PRO A 62 -10.87 -14.18 -26.63
CA PRO A 62 -11.57 -15.24 -25.90
C PRO A 62 -11.10 -16.64 -26.33
N GLY A 63 -11.04 -17.57 -25.37
CA GLY A 63 -10.66 -18.96 -25.62
C GLY A 63 -9.16 -19.24 -25.72
N GLN A 64 -8.30 -18.21 -25.63
CA GLN A 64 -6.85 -18.41 -25.54
C GLN A 64 -6.46 -18.94 -24.14
N PRO A 65 -5.38 -19.75 -24.03
CA PRO A 65 -4.86 -20.19 -22.74
C PRO A 65 -4.45 -19.01 -21.85
N SER A 66 -4.88 -19.03 -20.58
CA SER A 66 -4.55 -18.01 -19.57
C SER A 66 -3.64 -18.52 -18.45
N LEU A 67 -3.30 -19.82 -18.47
CA LEU A 67 -2.47 -20.48 -17.48
C LEU A 67 -1.37 -21.26 -18.20
N VAL A 68 -0.11 -20.98 -17.83
CA VAL A 68 1.01 -21.82 -18.19
C VAL A 68 1.20 -22.85 -17.07
N PRO A 69 1.14 -24.17 -17.35
CA PRO A 69 1.41 -25.18 -16.34
C PRO A 69 2.81 -24.99 -15.74
N TYR A 70 2.93 -25.18 -14.44
CA TYR A 70 4.20 -25.09 -13.75
C TYR A 70 4.40 -26.30 -12.84
N THR A 71 5.65 -26.65 -12.59
CA THR A 71 6.05 -27.64 -11.61
C THR A 71 6.63 -26.92 -10.40
N LEU A 72 6.18 -27.28 -9.19
CA LEU A 72 6.67 -26.67 -7.97
C LEU A 72 8.17 -26.99 -7.80
N PRO A 73 9.06 -25.97 -7.76
CA PRO A 73 10.49 -26.22 -7.60
C PRO A 73 10.77 -26.85 -6.22
N VAL A 74 11.83 -27.64 -6.13
CA VAL A 74 12.32 -28.19 -4.85
C VAL A 74 12.75 -27.04 -3.93
N ALA A 75 13.48 -26.07 -4.47
CA ALA A 75 13.91 -24.87 -3.76
C ALA A 75 14.02 -23.68 -4.73
N GLY A 76 13.90 -22.46 -4.20
CA GLY A 76 14.08 -21.23 -4.98
C GLY A 76 13.58 -19.99 -4.25
N THR A 77 13.90 -18.82 -4.78
CA THR A 77 13.38 -17.53 -4.30
C THR A 77 12.57 -16.84 -5.39
N GLY A 78 11.60 -16.03 -4.98
CA GLY A 78 10.74 -15.27 -5.88
C GLY A 78 10.37 -13.92 -5.28
N VAL A 79 10.24 -12.92 -6.15
CA VAL A 79 9.79 -11.58 -5.79
C VAL A 79 8.63 -11.18 -6.70
N GLY A 80 7.51 -10.79 -6.11
CA GLY A 80 6.35 -10.24 -6.80
C GLY A 80 6.15 -8.80 -6.39
N LEU A 81 6.33 -7.86 -7.33
CA LEU A 81 6.11 -6.44 -7.10
C LEU A 81 4.93 -5.97 -7.94
N THR A 82 4.03 -5.23 -7.33
CA THR A 82 2.90 -4.60 -8.02
C THR A 82 2.50 -3.31 -7.32
N ASP A 83 1.75 -2.47 -8.02
CA ASP A 83 1.09 -1.31 -7.43
C ASP A 83 -0.36 -1.66 -7.11
N ALA A 84 -0.66 -1.80 -5.83
CA ALA A 84 -2.03 -1.92 -5.35
C ALA A 84 -2.69 -0.53 -5.31
N MET A 85 -4.00 -0.49 -5.10
CA MET A 85 -4.78 0.76 -5.08
C MET A 85 -4.22 1.83 -4.12
N ARG A 86 -3.59 1.41 -3.01
CA ARG A 86 -3.04 2.30 -1.96
C ARG A 86 -1.53 2.55 -2.09
N GLY A 87 -0.85 1.95 -3.08
CA GLY A 87 0.60 2.11 -3.30
C GLY A 87 1.34 0.80 -3.57
N PRO A 88 2.67 0.81 -3.43
CA PRO A 88 3.51 -0.33 -3.77
C PRO A 88 3.28 -1.51 -2.82
N LEU A 89 3.16 -2.69 -3.39
CA LEU A 89 3.01 -3.98 -2.72
C LEU A 89 4.12 -4.91 -3.20
N GLY A 90 4.87 -5.45 -2.24
CA GLY A 90 5.93 -6.43 -2.52
C GLY A 90 5.71 -7.72 -1.74
N HIS A 91 5.92 -8.85 -2.42
CA HIS A 91 5.93 -10.19 -1.85
C HIS A 91 7.31 -10.81 -2.11
N TRP A 92 7.95 -11.33 -1.07
CA TRP A 92 9.21 -12.07 -1.14
C TRP A 92 8.97 -13.47 -0.61
N LEU A 93 9.27 -14.47 -1.44
CA LEU A 93 9.00 -15.87 -1.16
C LEU A 93 10.30 -16.67 -1.25
N GLU A 94 10.52 -17.55 -0.28
CA GLU A 94 11.53 -18.61 -0.34
C GLU A 94 10.85 -19.97 -0.24
N ILE A 95 11.16 -20.87 -1.17
CA ILE A 95 10.72 -22.25 -1.21
C ILE A 95 11.90 -23.16 -0.91
N GLY A 96 11.67 -24.23 -0.16
CA GLY A 96 12.59 -25.34 -0.02
C GLY A 96 11.89 -26.62 0.44
N ASP A 97 12.38 -27.76 -0.05
CA ASP A 97 11.77 -29.07 0.10
C ASP A 97 10.29 -29.08 -0.34
N HIS A 98 9.97 -28.35 -1.43
CA HIS A 98 8.61 -28.14 -1.92
C HIS A 98 7.65 -27.40 -0.95
N HIS A 99 8.17 -26.74 0.08
CA HIS A 99 7.39 -25.96 1.04
C HIS A 99 7.86 -24.50 1.09
N ILE A 100 6.97 -23.61 1.53
CA ILE A 100 7.33 -22.21 1.81
C ILE A 100 8.21 -22.19 3.07
N ARG A 101 9.46 -21.77 2.94
CA ARG A 101 10.39 -21.57 4.06
C ARG A 101 10.25 -20.19 4.68
N ASN A 102 10.08 -19.18 3.84
CA ASN A 102 9.85 -17.80 4.28
C ASN A 102 8.89 -17.08 3.34
N TYR A 103 8.08 -16.17 3.90
CA TYR A 103 7.18 -15.31 3.13
C TYR A 103 7.07 -13.94 3.80
N ASP A 104 7.66 -12.93 3.17
CA ASP A 104 7.60 -11.55 3.63
C ASP A 104 6.73 -10.70 2.70
N ILE A 105 5.97 -9.79 3.29
CA ILE A 105 5.09 -8.86 2.58
C ILE A 105 5.38 -7.45 3.08
N VAL A 106 5.60 -6.53 2.14
CA VAL A 106 5.61 -5.09 2.41
C VAL A 106 4.39 -4.49 1.74
N THR A 107 3.48 -3.98 2.57
CA THR A 107 2.15 -3.58 2.12
C THR A 107 2.10 -2.08 1.86
N PRO A 108 1.18 -1.60 1.02
CA PRO A 108 1.05 -0.17 0.76
C PRO A 108 0.75 0.63 2.04
N THR A 109 -0.13 0.12 2.90
CA THR A 109 -0.46 0.79 4.16
C THR A 109 0.75 0.85 5.09
N SER A 110 1.64 -0.14 5.08
CA SER A 110 2.87 -0.09 5.88
C SER A 110 3.78 1.07 5.48
N TRP A 111 3.83 1.46 4.20
CA TRP A 111 4.53 2.67 3.77
C TRP A 111 3.89 3.93 4.35
N ASN A 112 2.60 4.13 4.06
CA ASN A 112 1.88 5.35 4.39
C ASN A 112 1.69 5.57 5.91
N PHE A 113 1.48 4.48 6.66
CA PHE A 113 1.22 4.48 8.11
C PHE A 113 2.37 3.86 8.89
N SER A 114 3.59 3.93 8.36
CA SER A 114 4.77 3.53 9.12
C SER A 114 4.90 4.37 10.40
N PRO A 115 5.27 3.75 11.54
CA PRO A 115 5.64 4.52 12.71
C PRO A 115 6.98 5.22 12.49
N ARG A 116 7.42 5.91 13.54
CA ARG A 116 8.81 6.32 13.67
C ARG A 116 9.75 5.12 13.55
N ASP A 117 10.83 5.31 12.80
CA ASP A 117 11.94 4.36 12.76
C ASP A 117 12.85 4.52 13.98
N GLU A 118 13.95 3.76 14.00
CA GLU A 118 14.96 3.78 15.07
C GLU A 118 15.65 5.13 15.22
N GLN A 119 15.66 5.95 14.16
CA GLN A 119 16.19 7.31 14.15
C GLN A 119 15.13 8.35 14.57
N GLY A 120 13.91 7.92 14.86
CA GLY A 120 12.80 8.78 15.28
C GLY A 120 12.09 9.51 14.14
N ILE A 121 12.41 9.18 12.88
CA ILE A 121 11.83 9.83 11.69
C ILE A 121 10.42 9.29 11.48
N ARG A 122 9.45 10.21 11.51
CA ARG A 122 8.01 9.97 11.32
C ARG A 122 7.72 9.36 9.94
N GLY A 123 6.72 8.49 9.85
CA GLY A 123 6.18 8.04 8.57
C GLY A 123 5.30 9.10 7.87
N PRO A 124 4.87 8.85 6.62
CA PRO A 124 4.16 9.83 5.79
C PRO A 124 2.86 10.37 6.43
N ALA A 125 2.01 9.51 6.99
CA ALA A 125 0.77 9.95 7.63
C ALA A 125 1.04 10.80 8.90
N GLU A 126 2.02 10.42 9.71
CA GLU A 126 2.43 11.20 10.88
C GLU A 126 3.00 12.57 10.47
N GLN A 127 3.77 12.63 9.38
CA GLN A 127 4.28 13.89 8.83
C GLN A 127 3.16 14.77 8.28
N ALA A 128 2.19 14.19 7.57
CA ALA A 128 1.08 14.93 6.97
C ALA A 128 0.15 15.58 8.01
N LEU A 129 0.12 15.09 9.24
CA LEU A 129 -0.62 15.69 10.35
C LEU A 129 0.10 16.90 10.98
N MET A 130 1.42 17.03 10.77
CA MET A 130 2.20 18.08 11.42
C MET A 130 1.75 19.46 10.92
N GLY A 131 1.37 20.33 11.85
CA GLY A 131 0.92 21.69 11.54
C GLY A 131 -0.51 21.80 11.00
N ALA A 132 -1.27 20.70 10.99
CA ALA A 132 -2.69 20.75 10.64
C ALA A 132 -3.47 21.62 11.65
N PRO A 133 -4.33 22.54 11.19
CA PRO A 133 -5.14 23.35 12.09
C PRO A 133 -6.21 22.48 12.76
N VAL A 134 -6.49 22.76 14.03
CA VAL A 134 -7.63 22.22 14.79
C VAL A 134 -8.42 23.42 15.28
N GLN A 135 -9.61 23.64 14.71
CA GLN A 135 -10.40 24.84 15.01
C GLN A 135 -11.07 24.78 16.38
N GLU A 136 -11.47 23.58 16.82
CA GLU A 136 -12.20 23.36 18.05
C GLU A 136 -11.59 22.17 18.82
N GLU A 137 -11.20 22.39 20.08
CA GLU A 137 -10.65 21.33 20.91
C GLU A 137 -11.67 20.21 21.12
N GLY A 138 -11.24 18.95 20.94
CA GLY A 138 -12.11 17.79 20.99
C GLY A 138 -12.79 17.45 19.66
N ASN A 139 -12.74 18.34 18.67
CA ASN A 139 -13.21 18.10 17.31
C ASN A 139 -12.02 17.94 16.36
N PHE A 140 -11.75 16.70 15.93
CA PHE A 140 -10.57 16.35 15.14
C PHE A 140 -10.88 16.08 13.66
N ILE A 141 -11.91 16.73 13.12
CA ILE A 141 -12.37 16.48 11.75
C ILE A 141 -11.29 16.80 10.70
N GLU A 142 -10.47 17.81 10.93
CA GLU A 142 -9.36 18.18 10.04
C GLU A 142 -8.29 17.09 10.00
N LEU A 143 -7.94 16.52 11.16
CA LEU A 143 -7.00 15.39 11.24
C LEU A 143 -7.59 14.15 10.56
N ALA A 144 -8.88 13.87 10.79
CA ALA A 144 -9.58 12.77 10.15
C ALA A 144 -9.61 12.91 8.62
N ARG A 145 -9.82 14.13 8.08
CA ARG A 145 -9.76 14.40 6.64
C ARG A 145 -8.39 14.07 6.05
N ILE A 146 -7.31 14.43 6.75
CA ILE A 146 -5.94 14.10 6.31
C ILE A 146 -5.76 12.58 6.31
N ILE A 147 -6.11 11.88 7.39
CA ILE A 147 -5.95 10.43 7.47
C ILE A 147 -6.79 9.69 6.43
N HIS A 148 -8.06 10.07 6.25
CA HIS A 148 -8.92 9.46 5.23
C HIS A 148 -8.42 9.74 3.81
N SER A 149 -7.68 10.82 3.58
CA SER A 149 -7.10 11.09 2.26
C SER A 149 -6.08 10.03 1.81
N PHE A 150 -5.45 9.30 2.75
CA PHE A 150 -4.56 8.17 2.44
C PHE A 150 -5.31 6.86 2.16
N ASP A 151 -6.62 6.80 2.40
CA ASP A 151 -7.41 5.55 2.33
C ASP A 151 -6.75 4.42 3.17
N PRO A 152 -6.84 4.45 4.52
CA PRO A 152 -6.19 3.47 5.39
C PRO A 152 -6.87 2.09 5.37
N CYS A 153 -6.09 1.02 5.19
CA CYS A 153 -6.55 -0.39 5.33
C CYS A 153 -5.67 -1.03 6.39
N PHE A 154 -6.13 -1.01 7.65
CA PHE A 154 -5.32 -1.53 8.75
C PHE A 154 -5.25 -3.07 8.76
N SER A 155 -6.25 -3.77 8.23
CA SER A 155 -6.16 -5.23 8.00
C SER A 155 -5.03 -5.61 7.03
N CYS A 156 -4.76 -4.74 6.05
CA CYS A 156 -3.63 -4.85 5.15
C CYS A 156 -2.30 -4.53 5.85
N ALA A 157 -2.29 -3.66 6.86
CA ALA A 157 -1.03 -3.16 7.44
C ALA A 157 -0.37 -4.12 8.45
N ILE A 158 -1.18 -4.92 9.16
CA ILE A 158 -0.71 -5.71 10.32
C ILE A 158 -0.55 -7.20 10.03
N HIS A 159 -1.22 -7.75 9.00
CA HIS A 159 -1.21 -9.17 8.60
C HIS A 159 -0.90 -10.18 9.72
N VAL A 160 -1.57 -10.06 10.87
CA VAL A 160 -1.35 -10.97 12.00
C VAL A 160 -2.23 -12.20 11.81
N LEU A 161 -1.60 -13.35 11.60
CA LEU A 161 -2.24 -14.67 11.62
C LEU A 161 -1.72 -15.43 12.85
N ASP A 162 -2.63 -15.89 13.71
CA ASP A 162 -2.32 -16.91 14.72
C ASP A 162 -2.17 -18.26 14.00
N ALA A 163 -1.09 -18.99 14.28
CA ALA A 163 -0.85 -20.34 13.75
C ALA A 163 -1.98 -21.35 14.07
N ARG A 164 -2.90 -21.00 14.99
CA ARG A 164 -4.09 -21.78 15.34
C ARG A 164 -5.39 -21.30 14.65
N GLY A 165 -5.31 -20.43 13.64
CA GLY A 165 -6.46 -20.00 12.85
C GLY A 165 -7.46 -19.10 13.58
N LYS A 166 -7.13 -18.61 14.78
CA LYS A 166 -8.01 -17.72 15.54
C LYS A 166 -7.80 -16.28 15.09
N ARG A 167 -8.88 -15.68 14.59
CA ARG A 167 -8.91 -14.26 14.20
C ARG A 167 -8.66 -13.39 15.44
N LEU A 168 -7.49 -12.75 15.52
CA LEU A 168 -7.08 -11.92 16.66
C LEU A 168 -7.76 -10.53 16.68
N TRP A 169 -8.47 -10.18 15.60
CA TRP A 169 -9.18 -8.92 15.47
C TRP A 169 -10.64 -9.15 15.13
N LYS A 170 -11.54 -8.77 16.05
CA LYS A 170 -12.95 -8.48 15.76
C LYS A 170 -13.04 -6.98 15.57
N GLY A 171 -13.26 -6.55 14.33
CA GLY A 171 -13.65 -5.16 14.07
C GLY A 171 -14.96 -4.86 14.79
N GLY A 172 -15.00 -3.75 15.51
CA GLY A 172 -16.22 -3.07 15.90
C GLY A 172 -16.76 -2.24 14.75
#